data_AF-A0A7C4M237-F1
#
_entry.id   AF-A0A7C4M237-F1
#
_cell.length_a   1.000
_cell.length_b   1.000
_cell.length_c   1.000
_cell.angle_alpha   90.00
_cell.angle_beta   90.00
_cell.angle_gamma   90.00
#
_symmetry.space_group_name_H-M   'P 1'
#
loop_
_entity.id
_entity.type
_entity.pdbx_description
1 polymer ?
#
loop_
_entity_poly.entity_id
_entity_poly.type
_entity_poly.pdbx_seq_one_letter_code
_entity_poly.pdbx_strand_id
1 'polypeptide(L)'
;MDNVQVRGPEPEREDLLSRVEDLMEAMKDWERRPVVQVGNVIVEVVKLPKKEGRKRVEPEKLSLHVRMADSFKGVLVASRDDLRDLVDALSSKAVAEVIEAIEEVNKKKRRVEFKL
;
A
#
# COMPACT_ATOMS: atom_id res chain seq x y z
N MET A 1 -44.65 13.29 -6.97
CA MET A 1 -44.27 12.09 -7.74
C MET A 1 -42.84 11.78 -7.35
N ASP A 2 -42.69 10.76 -6.53
CA ASP A 2 -41.43 10.30 -5.95
C ASP A 2 -40.52 9.75 -7.04
N ASN A 3 -39.34 10.35 -7.21
CA ASN A 3 -38.24 9.71 -7.91
C ASN A 3 -37.36 9.03 -6.88
N VAL A 4 -37.82 7.87 -6.39
CA VAL A 4 -36.97 6.91 -5.70
C VAL A 4 -36.14 6.22 -6.77
N GLN A 5 -34.92 6.70 -6.97
CA GLN A 5 -33.93 5.97 -7.76
C GLN A 5 -33.29 4.93 -6.84
N VAL A 6 -33.90 3.76 -6.79
CA VAL A 6 -33.32 2.56 -6.17
C VAL A 6 -32.08 2.19 -6.97
N ARG A 7 -30.90 2.63 -6.54
CA ARG A 7 -29.65 2.00 -6.96
C ARG A 7 -29.55 0.68 -6.22
N GLY A 8 -30.02 -0.38 -6.88
CA GLY A 8 -29.66 -1.75 -6.51
C GLY A 8 -28.14 -1.93 -6.52
N PRO A 9 -27.61 -2.97 -5.88
CA PRO A 9 -26.18 -3.10 -5.72
C PRO A 9 -25.48 -3.41 -7.05
N GLU A 10 -24.32 -2.77 -7.25
CA GLU A 10 -23.38 -3.09 -8.32
C GLU A 10 -22.67 -4.41 -7.97
N PRO A 11 -22.92 -5.52 -8.69
CA PRO A 11 -22.50 -6.87 -8.29
C PRO A 11 -20.98 -7.02 -8.12
N GLU A 12 -20.16 -6.24 -8.82
CA GLU A 12 -18.68 -6.25 -8.66
C GLU A 12 -18.23 -5.65 -7.32
N ARG A 13 -18.96 -4.65 -6.81
CA ARG A 13 -18.64 -3.99 -5.55
C ARG A 13 -19.03 -4.86 -4.36
N GLU A 14 -20.19 -5.50 -4.43
CA GLU A 14 -20.62 -6.47 -3.41
C GLU A 14 -19.67 -7.67 -3.38
N ASP A 15 -19.27 -8.20 -4.53
CA ASP A 15 -18.27 -9.28 -4.62
C ASP A 15 -16.94 -8.88 -3.96
N LEU A 16 -16.43 -7.68 -4.26
CA LEU A 16 -15.19 -7.21 -3.67
C LEU A 16 -15.27 -7.01 -2.16
N LEU A 17 -16.38 -6.46 -1.65
CA LEU A 17 -16.60 -6.28 -0.22
C LEU A 17 -16.64 -7.64 0.49
N SER A 18 -17.42 -8.59 -0.02
CA SER A 18 -17.50 -9.95 0.53
C SER A 18 -16.14 -10.63 0.57
N ARG A 19 -15.35 -10.51 -0.52
CA ARG A 19 -14.00 -11.07 -0.55
C ARG A 19 -13.05 -10.42 0.46
N VAL A 20 -13.20 -9.12 0.71
CA VAL A 20 -12.39 -8.41 1.72
C VAL A 20 -12.82 -8.81 3.14
N GLU A 21 -14.10 -9.05 3.38
CA GLU A 21 -14.63 -9.59 4.64
C GLU A 21 -14.08 -11.01 4.89
N ASP A 22 -14.13 -11.89 3.89
CA ASP A 22 -13.57 -13.24 3.96
C ASP A 22 -12.06 -13.22 4.31
N LEU A 23 -11.32 -12.26 3.76
CA LEU A 23 -9.91 -12.06 4.11
C LEU A 23 -9.72 -11.67 5.57
N MET A 24 -10.56 -10.77 6.09
CA MET A 24 -10.51 -10.34 7.49
C MET A 24 -10.70 -11.50 8.45
N GLU A 25 -11.64 -12.41 8.15
CA GLU A 25 -11.92 -13.57 8.98
C GLU A 25 -10.86 -14.68 8.85
N ALA A 26 -10.43 -14.96 7.63
CA ALA A 26 -9.55 -16.10 7.35
C ALA A 26 -8.07 -15.84 7.67
N MET A 27 -7.61 -14.59 7.61
CA MET A 27 -6.21 -14.25 7.83
C MET A 27 -5.83 -14.26 9.31
N LYS A 28 -4.60 -14.71 9.60
CA LYS A 28 -3.96 -14.54 10.91
C LYS A 28 -3.38 -13.15 11.07
N ASP A 29 -3.13 -12.73 12.31
CA ASP A 29 -2.43 -11.49 12.61
C ASP A 29 -1.06 -11.45 11.91
N TRP A 30 -0.78 -10.34 11.24
CA TRP A 30 0.40 -10.09 10.40
C TRP A 30 0.52 -10.97 9.16
N GLU A 31 -0.45 -11.81 8.85
CA GLU A 31 -0.53 -12.50 7.57
C GLU A 31 -0.63 -11.47 6.43
N ARG A 32 0.02 -11.77 5.30
CA ARG A 32 0.02 -10.92 4.10
C ARG A 32 -0.44 -11.74 2.90
N ARG A 33 -1.24 -11.13 2.03
CA ARG A 33 -1.66 -11.73 0.76
C ARG A 33 -1.42 -10.76 -0.39
N PRO A 34 -0.70 -11.14 -1.45
CA PRO A 34 -0.40 -10.24 -2.56
C PRO A 34 -1.67 -9.88 -3.33
N VAL A 35 -1.78 -8.59 -3.68
CA VAL A 35 -2.84 -8.03 -4.54
C VAL A 35 -2.29 -7.78 -5.94
N VAL A 36 -1.13 -7.12 -6.01
CA VAL A 36 -0.48 -6.79 -7.27
C VAL A 36 1.04 -6.74 -7.09
N GLN A 37 1.76 -7.11 -8.15
CA GLN A 37 3.20 -6.90 -8.27
C GLN A 37 3.50 -6.20 -9.60
N VAL A 38 4.25 -5.10 -9.54
CA VAL A 38 4.73 -4.36 -10.71
C VAL A 38 6.25 -4.23 -10.62
N GLY A 39 6.96 -4.93 -11.49
CA GLY A 39 8.41 -5.07 -11.39
C GLY A 39 8.81 -5.60 -10.00
N ASN A 40 9.57 -4.80 -9.26
CA ASN A 40 10.01 -5.12 -7.89
C ASN A 40 9.09 -4.55 -6.79
N VAL A 41 8.03 -3.83 -7.12
CA VAL A 41 7.09 -3.31 -6.12
C VAL A 41 5.96 -4.32 -5.90
N ILE A 42 5.67 -4.64 -4.66
CA ILE A 42 4.60 -5.56 -4.24
C ILE A 42 3.63 -4.79 -3.35
N VAL A 43 2.34 -4.94 -3.65
CA VAL A 43 1.23 -4.48 -2.80
C VAL A 43 0.50 -5.70 -2.26
N GLU A 44 0.37 -5.77 -0.94
CA GLU A 44 -0.22 -6.90 -0.22
C GLU A 44 -1.33 -6.39 0.70
N VAL A 45 -2.42 -7.15 0.90
CA VAL A 45 -3.30 -6.94 2.05
C VAL A 45 -2.62 -7.55 3.27
N VAL A 46 -2.60 -6.84 4.39
CA VAL A 46 -2.11 -7.33 5.68
C VAL A 46 -3.19 -7.19 6.74
N LYS A 47 -3.32 -8.20 7.61
CA LYS A 47 -4.17 -8.14 8.79
C LYS A 47 -3.37 -7.63 9.98
N LEU A 48 -3.78 -6.49 10.52
CA LEU A 48 -3.17 -5.89 11.71
C LEU A 48 -3.91 -6.39 12.97
N PRO A 49 -3.18 -6.78 14.02
CA PRO A 49 -3.79 -7.26 15.24
C PRO A 49 -4.55 -6.14 15.95
N LYS A 50 -5.49 -6.54 16.81
CA LYS A 50 -6.10 -5.66 17.80
C LYS A 50 -5.00 -5.00 18.65
N LYS A 51 -5.09 -3.70 18.88
CA LYS A 51 -4.18 -2.96 19.76
C LYS A 51 -4.91 -2.54 21.02
N GLU A 52 -4.39 -2.95 22.17
CA GLU A 52 -4.88 -2.52 23.47
C GLU A 52 -3.94 -1.44 24.03
N GLY A 53 -4.34 -0.18 23.87
CA GLY A 53 -3.65 0.95 24.50
C GLY A 53 -4.26 1.27 25.87
N ARG A 54 -3.49 1.99 26.72
CA ARG A 54 -3.94 2.41 28.07
C ARG A 54 -5.27 3.19 28.09
N LYS A 55 -5.68 3.80 26.98
CA LYS A 55 -6.90 4.65 26.86
C LYS A 55 -7.85 4.24 25.73
N ARG A 56 -7.44 3.38 24.80
CA ARG A 56 -8.25 3.03 23.63
C ARG A 56 -7.91 1.62 23.16
N VAL A 57 -8.96 0.88 22.82
CA VAL A 57 -8.87 -0.38 22.09
C VAL A 57 -9.08 -0.07 20.62
N GLU A 58 -8.12 -0.44 19.79
CA GLU A 58 -8.26 -0.44 18.33
C GLU A 58 -8.49 -1.90 17.90
N PRO A 59 -9.60 -2.21 17.22
CA PRO A 59 -9.86 -3.56 16.74
C PRO A 59 -8.81 -3.99 15.70
N GLU A 60 -8.78 -5.28 15.41
CA GLU A 60 -8.10 -5.78 14.21
C GLU A 60 -8.61 -5.04 12.96
N LYS A 61 -7.74 -4.89 11.97
CA LYS A 61 -8.10 -4.25 10.70
C LYS A 61 -7.22 -4.72 9.56
N LEU A 62 -7.74 -4.62 8.34
CA LEU A 62 -6.95 -4.79 7.13
C LEU A 62 -6.27 -3.48 6.72
N SER A 63 -5.10 -3.59 6.10
CA SER A 63 -4.35 -2.47 5.52
C SER A 63 -3.61 -2.95 4.28
N LEU A 64 -3.22 -2.04 3.39
CA LEU A 64 -2.27 -2.37 2.34
C LEU A 64 -0.84 -2.23 2.86
N HIS A 65 0.02 -3.17 2.51
CA HIS A 65 1.47 -3.09 2.70
C HIS A 65 2.13 -2.93 1.34
N VAL A 66 2.80 -1.80 1.14
CA VAL A 66 3.56 -1.50 -0.08
C VAL A 66 5.04 -1.65 0.21
N ARG A 67 5.72 -2.55 -0.51
CA ARG A 67 7.15 -2.84 -0.29
C ARG A 67 7.87 -3.19 -1.59
N MET A 68 9.20 -3.15 -1.54
CA MET A 68 10.02 -3.78 -2.56
C MET A 68 10.12 -5.29 -2.32
N ALA A 69 10.30 -6.07 -3.39
CA ALA A 69 10.36 -7.53 -3.33
C ALA A 69 11.49 -8.06 -2.43
N ASP A 70 12.63 -7.37 -2.44
CA ASP A 70 13.82 -7.65 -1.62
C ASP A 70 13.78 -6.98 -0.24
N SER A 71 12.74 -6.19 0.05
CA SER A 71 12.60 -5.47 1.31
C SER A 71 11.54 -6.11 2.21
N PHE A 72 11.95 -6.43 3.44
CA PHE A 72 11.01 -6.77 4.52
C PHE A 72 10.28 -5.54 5.07
N LYS A 73 10.84 -4.34 4.87
CA LYS A 73 10.25 -3.06 5.30
C LYS A 73 9.34 -2.52 4.20
N GLY A 74 8.27 -1.84 4.59
CA GLY A 74 7.38 -1.15 3.66
C GLY A 74 6.43 -0.21 4.39
N VAL A 75 5.58 0.46 3.63
CA VAL A 75 4.61 1.44 4.13
C VAL A 75 3.26 0.75 4.31
N LEU A 76 2.63 0.96 5.47
CA LEU A 76 1.26 0.55 5.71
C LEU A 76 0.33 1.69 5.31
N VAL A 77 -0.65 1.38 4.48
CA VAL A 77 -1.64 2.33 3.97
C VAL A 77 -3.00 1.86 4.47
N ALA A 78 -3.58 2.61 5.40
CA ALA A 78 -4.79 2.21 6.14
C ALA A 78 -6.05 2.92 5.65
N SER A 79 -5.90 3.95 4.80
CA SER A 79 -7.00 4.73 4.27
C SER A 79 -6.80 5.08 2.80
N ARG A 80 -7.89 5.51 2.16
CA ARG A 80 -7.87 6.02 0.79
C ARG A 80 -7.04 7.31 0.69
N ASP A 81 -7.08 8.15 1.71
CA ASP A 81 -6.34 9.42 1.71
C ASP A 81 -4.83 9.16 1.80
N ASP A 82 -4.39 8.24 2.66
CA ASP A 82 -2.99 7.81 2.73
C ASP A 82 -2.49 7.28 1.36
N LEU A 83 -3.33 6.50 0.67
CA LEU A 83 -2.97 5.95 -0.63
C LEU A 83 -2.83 7.06 -1.68
N ARG A 84 -3.78 8.00 -1.68
CA ARG A 84 -3.77 9.15 -2.59
C ARG A 84 -2.53 10.00 -2.36
N ASP A 85 -2.26 10.37 -1.11
CA ASP A 85 -1.10 11.19 -0.76
C ASP A 85 0.22 10.51 -1.14
N LEU A 86 0.31 9.18 -0.96
CA LEU A 86 1.47 8.40 -1.40
C LEU A 86 1.64 8.45 -2.93
N VAL A 87 0.57 8.24 -3.69
CA VAL A 87 0.60 8.29 -5.16
C VAL A 87 0.98 9.70 -5.64
N ASP A 88 0.38 10.74 -5.06
CA ASP A 88 0.64 12.13 -5.41
C ASP A 88 2.11 12.52 -5.11
N ALA A 89 2.64 12.09 -3.96
CA ALA A 89 4.04 12.32 -3.60
C ALA A 89 5.01 11.61 -4.55
N LEU A 90 4.78 10.33 -4.83
CA LEU A 90 5.65 9.52 -5.71
C LEU A 90 5.56 9.95 -7.18
N SER A 91 4.45 10.52 -7.60
CA SER A 91 4.25 11.03 -8.97
C SER A 91 4.75 12.47 -9.13
N SER A 92 5.28 13.10 -8.07
CA SER A 92 5.71 14.49 -8.12
C SER A 92 7.00 14.66 -8.92
N LYS A 93 7.06 15.77 -9.68
CA LYS A 93 8.26 16.15 -10.45
C LYS A 93 9.50 16.29 -9.56
N ALA A 94 9.33 16.80 -8.34
CA ALA A 94 10.41 16.96 -7.39
C ALA A 94 11.08 15.63 -7.02
N VAL A 95 10.29 14.57 -6.80
CA VAL A 95 10.83 13.23 -6.51
C VAL A 95 11.56 12.67 -7.73
N ALA A 96 11.02 12.86 -8.94
CA ALA A 96 11.67 12.44 -10.18
C ALA A 96 13.04 13.10 -10.40
N GLU A 97 13.12 14.43 -10.22
CA GLU A 97 14.39 15.17 -10.35
C GLU A 97 15.41 14.75 -9.28
N VAL A 98 14.95 14.47 -8.05
CA VAL A 98 15.82 14.02 -6.96
C VAL A 98 16.42 12.64 -7.26
N ILE A 99 15.63 11.67 -7.77
CA ILE A 99 16.17 10.33 -8.08
C ILE A 99 17.18 10.40 -9.22
N GLU A 100 16.95 11.21 -10.26
CA GLU A 100 17.93 11.43 -11.33
C GLU A 100 19.25 11.99 -10.79
N ALA A 101 19.19 13.00 -9.92
CA ALA A 101 20.38 13.57 -9.29
C ALA A 101 21.15 12.53 -8.44
N ILE A 102 20.43 11.69 -7.68
CA ILE A 102 21.02 10.59 -6.90
C ILE A 102 21.76 9.61 -7.81
N GLU A 103 21.15 9.22 -8.94
CA GLU A 103 21.79 8.32 -9.90
C GLU A 103 23.09 8.90 -10.44
N GLU A 104 23.11 10.18 -10.81
CA GLU A 104 24.30 10.79 -11.36
C GLU A 104 25.44 10.92 -10.36
N VAL A 105 25.11 11.19 -9.09
CA VAL A 105 26.11 11.16 -8.01
C VAL A 105 26.71 9.76 -7.85
N ASN A 106 25.86 8.72 -7.87
CA ASN A 106 26.30 7.34 -7.72
C ASN A 106 27.15 6.87 -8.91
N LYS A 107 26.77 7.22 -10.15
CA LYS A 107 27.54 6.93 -11.37
C LYS A 107 28.93 7.58 -11.30
N LYS A 108 29.03 8.83 -10.83
CA LYS A 108 30.31 9.53 -10.66
C LYS A 108 31.21 8.84 -9.64
N LYS A 109 30.69 8.44 -8.47
CA LYS A 109 31.48 7.74 -7.44
C LYS A 109 32.08 6.44 -7.97
N ARG A 110 31.27 5.61 -8.64
CA ARG A 110 31.75 4.36 -9.25
C ARG A 110 32.91 4.60 -10.22
N ARG A 111 32.84 5.61 -11.08
CA ARG A 111 33.91 5.93 -12.05
C ARG A 111 35.24 6.33 -11.39
N VAL A 112 35.21 6.87 -10.18
CA VAL A 112 36.43 7.25 -9.43
C VAL A 112 37.08 6.01 -8.82
N GLU A 113 36.29 5.07 -8.30
CA GLU A 113 36.80 3.81 -7.72
C GLU A 113 37.47 2.89 -8.75
N PHE A 114 37.00 2.88 -10.01
CA PHE A 114 37.60 2.06 -11.09
C PHE A 114 38.80 2.71 -11.81
N LYS A 115 39.24 3.91 -11.40
CA LYS A 115 40.42 4.59 -11.96
C LYS A 115 41.69 4.46 -11.08
N LEU A 116 41.63 3.63 -10.04
CA LEU A 116 42.76 3.22 -9.19
C LEU A 116 43.22 1.82 -9.55
#